data_AF-A0A0F6RJ47-F1
#
_entry.id   AF-A0A0F6RJ47-F1
#
_cell.length_a   1.000
_cell.length_b   1.000
_cell.length_c   1.000
_cell.angle_alpha   90.00
_cell.angle_beta   90.00
_cell.angle_gamma   90.00
#
_symmetry.space_group_name_H-M   'P 1'
#
loop_
_entity.id
_entity.type
_entity.pdbx_description
1 polymer ?
#
loop_
_entity_poly.entity_id
_entity_poly.type
_entity_poly.pdbx_seq_one_letter_code
_entity_poly.pdbx_strand_id
1 'polypeptide(L)' 'MITLDELIEENNDATLAELSELFLERTGIVLIVATVARIAERLRLTRKKTQHPIEKETKRVQKLRQEYKG' A
#
# COMPACT_ATOMS: atom_id res chain seq x y z
N MET A 1 1.40 -2.60 22.27
CA MET A 1 2.55 -2.36 21.37
C MET A 1 2.08 -2.79 20.00
N ILE A 2 1.95 -1.86 19.05
CA ILE A 2 1.42 -2.15 17.72
C ILE A 2 2.45 -2.93 16.89
N THR A 3 2.00 -3.90 16.12
CA THR A 3 2.86 -4.64 15.18
C THR A 3 2.84 -4.02 13.79
N LEU A 4 3.83 -4.37 12.96
CA LEU A 4 3.87 -3.86 11.59
C LEU A 4 2.75 -4.42 10.71
N ASP A 5 2.23 -5.63 10.98
CA ASP A 5 1.11 -6.18 10.24
C ASP A 5 -0.21 -5.46 10.53
N GLU A 6 -0.50 -5.17 11.80
CA GLU A 6 -1.62 -4.34 12.25
C GLU A 6 -1.59 -2.98 11.53
N LEU A 7 -0.42 -2.34 11.49
CA LEU A 7 -0.23 -1.05 10.82
C LEU A 7 -0.49 -1.13 9.30
N ILE A 8 -0.06 -2.22 8.64
CA ILE A 8 -0.28 -2.46 7.22
C ILE A 8 -1.76 -2.68 6.91
N GLU A 9 -2.47 -3.44 7.75
CA GLU A 9 -3.90 -3.70 7.57
C GLU A 9 -4.75 -2.45 7.82
N GLU A 10 -4.39 -1.63 8.81
CA GLU A 10 -5.07 -0.35 9.09
C GLU A 10 -4.85 0.71 8.00
N ASN A 11 -3.70 0.67 7.31
CA ASN A 11 -3.28 1.69 6.34
C ASN A 11 -2.97 1.06 4.97
N ASN A 12 -3.96 0.39 4.38
CA ASN A 12 -3.77 -0.46 3.19
C ASN A 12 -3.22 0.24 1.93
N ASP A 13 -3.40 1.57 1.83
CA ASP A 13 -2.94 2.39 0.71
C ASP A 13 -1.63 3.14 1.03
N ALA A 14 -1.09 2.98 2.24
CA ALA A 14 0.18 3.56 2.62
C ALA A 14 1.34 2.92 1.85
N THR A 15 2.28 3.77 1.46
CA THR A 15 3.57 3.37 0.93
C THR A 15 4.46 2.79 2.04
N LEU A 16 5.51 2.06 1.66
CA LEU A 16 6.48 1.52 2.61
C LEU A 16 7.21 2.61 3.42
N ALA A 17 7.34 3.82 2.87
CA ALA A 17 7.93 4.97 3.55
C ALA A 17 6.99 5.53 4.62
N GLU A 18 5.71 5.72 4.27
CA GLU A 18 4.69 6.16 5.24
C GLU A 18 4.51 5.14 6.36
N LEU A 19 4.56 3.83 6.06
CA LEU A 19 4.54 2.78 7.09
C LEU A 19 5.76 2.84 8.02
N SER A 20 6.93 3.21 7.51
CA SER A 20 8.14 3.40 8.31
C SER A 20 8.01 4.58 9.28
N GLU A 21 7.50 5.72 8.79
CA GLU A 21 7.24 6.92 9.58
C GLU A 21 6.18 6.65 10.65
N LEU A 22 5.04 6.07 10.28
CA LEU A 22 3.97 5.71 11.19
C LEU A 22 4.45 4.73 12.27
N PHE A 23 5.28 3.74 11.91
CA PHE A 23 5.81 2.80 12.90
C PHE A 23 6.73 3.51 13.92
N LEU A 24 7.56 4.45 13.45
CA LEU A 24 8.38 5.30 14.33
C LEU A 24 7.50 6.14 15.26
N GLU A 25 6.47 6.81 14.74
CA GLU A 25 5.57 7.65 15.54
C GLU A 25 4.84 6.86 16.63
N ARG A 26 4.44 5.62 16.33
CA ARG A 26 3.66 4.77 17.25
C ARG A 26 4.52 4.05 18.29
N THR A 27 5.77 3.71 17.96
CA THR A 27 6.61 2.81 18.77
C THR A 27 7.92 3.44 19.25
N GLY A 28 8.36 4.54 18.65
CA GLY A 28 9.68 5.12 18.85
C GLY A 28 10.82 4.36 18.16
N ILE A 29 10.51 3.32 17.37
CA ILE A 29 11.51 2.46 16.72
C ILE A 29 11.64 2.80 15.25
N VAL A 30 12.87 3.04 14.79
CA VAL A 30 13.18 3.29 13.39
C VAL A 30 13.28 1.97 12.64
N LEU A 31 12.42 1.79 11.62
CA LEU A 31 12.56 0.74 10.62
C LEU A 31 12.87 1.36 9.27
N ILE A 32 13.99 0.99 8.66
CA ILE A 32 14.27 1.42 7.28
C ILE A 32 13.26 0.80 6.31
N VAL A 33 12.95 1.51 5.23
CA VAL A 33 12.00 1.08 4.18
C VAL A 33 12.29 -0.33 3.66
N ALA A 34 13.57 -0.69 3.48
CA ALA A 34 13.98 -2.03 3.04
C ALA A 34 13.60 -3.13 4.04
N THR A 35 13.59 -2.84 5.34
CA THR A 35 13.16 -3.78 6.39
C THR A 35 11.65 -3.94 6.36
N VAL A 36 10.91 -2.86 6.20
CA VAL A 36 9.43 -2.90 6.02
C VAL A 36 9.07 -3.77 4.82
N ALA A 37 9.75 -3.57 3.68
CA ALA A 37 9.56 -4.38 2.47
C ALA A 37 9.77 -5.89 2.72
N ARG A 38 10.90 -6.25 3.34
CA ARG A 38 11.25 -7.65 3.65
C ARG A 38 10.26 -8.28 4.62
N ILE A 39 9.78 -7.55 5.61
CA ILE A 39 8.79 -8.06 6.56
C ILE A 39 7.45 -8.26 5.84
N ALA A 40 6.98 -7.28 5.07
CA ALA A 40 5.75 -7.41 4.31
C ALA A 40 5.78 -8.61 3.34
N GLU A 41 6.91 -8.82 2.65
CA GLU A 41 7.14 -9.99 1.79
C GLU A 41 7.11 -11.30 2.58
N ARG A 42 7.84 -11.38 3.69
CA ARG A 42 7.87 -12.57 4.57
C ARG A 42 6.49 -12.93 5.12
N LEU A 43 5.70 -11.92 5.46
CA LEU A 43 4.33 -12.08 5.94
C LEU A 43 3.32 -12.32 4.82
N ARG A 44 3.76 -12.32 3.54
CA ARG A 44 2.91 -12.44 2.35
C ARG A 44 1.79 -11.40 2.31
N LEU A 45 2.05 -10.21 2.86
CA LEU A 45 1.15 -9.06 2.87
C LEU A 45 1.17 -8.30 1.53
N THR A 46 1.37 -9.02 0.42
CA THR A 46 1.18 -8.47 -0.92
C THR A 46 -0.31 -8.42 -1.23
N ARG A 47 -0.95 -7.26 -1.06
CA ARG A 47 -2.37 -7.07 -1.35
C ARG A 47 -2.57 -6.51 -2.76
N LYS A 48 -3.51 -7.09 -3.51
CA LYS A 48 -4.04 -6.47 -4.74
C LYS A 48 -4.88 -5.25 -4.32
N LYS A 49 -4.74 -4.13 -5.04
CA LYS A 49 -5.59 -2.95 -4.83
C LYS A 49 -7.06 -3.37 -4.82
N THR A 50 -7.72 -3.16 -3.69
CA THR A 50 -9.17 -3.37 -3.51
C THR A 50 -9.99 -2.19 -3.99
N GLN A 51 -9.33 -1.04 -4.25
CA GLN A 51 -9.97 0.08 -4.92
C GLN A 51 -10.27 -0.30 -6.37
N HIS A 52 -11.50 -0.75 -6.61
CA HIS A 52 -12.14 -0.78 -7.91
C HIS A 52 -12.90 0.55 -8.07
N PRO A 53 -12.26 1.63 -8.56
CA PRO A 53 -13.01 2.87 -8.79
C PRO A 53 -14.18 2.54 -9.70
N ILE A 54 -15.40 2.89 -9.29
CA ILE A 54 -16.65 2.59 -10.03
C ILE A 54 -16.52 3.08 -11.47
N GLU A 55 -15.82 4.22 -11.64
CA GLU A 55 -15.54 4.81 -12.94
C GLU A 55 -14.64 3.96 -13.85
N LYS A 56 -13.88 2.99 -13.31
CA LYS A 56 -13.01 2.08 -14.09
C LYS A 56 -13.77 1.39 -15.22
N GLU A 57 -15.01 0.99 -14.95
CA GLU A 57 -15.86 0.27 -15.90
C GLU A 57 -16.60 1.22 -16.85
N THR A 58 -16.56 2.54 -16.63
CA THR A 58 -17.23 3.49 -17.52
C THR A 58 -16.56 3.54 -18.89
N LYS A 59 -17.37 3.68 -19.94
CA LYS A 59 -16.88 3.82 -21.33
C LYS A 59 -15.85 4.94 -21.48
N ARG A 60 -16.01 6.03 -20.73
CA ARG A 60 -15.10 7.18 -20.70
C ARG A 60 -13.68 6.76 -20.27
N VAL A 61 -13.56 6.11 -19.12
CA VAL A 61 -12.27 5.68 -18.57
C VAL A 61 -11.64 4.55 -19.39
N GLN A 62 -12.44 3.63 -19.94
CA GLN A 62 -11.93 2.59 -20.83
C GLN A 62 -11.36 3.18 -22.13
N LYS A 63 -12.01 4.18 -22.73
CA LYS A 63 -11.53 4.87 -23.93
C LYS A 63 -10.21 5.62 -23.67
N LEU A 64 -10.13 6.39 -22.58
CA LEU A 64 -8.90 7.06 -22.14
C LEU A 64 -7.73 6.07 -21.97
N ARG A 65 -7.98 4.88 -21.41
CA ARG A 65 -6.95 3.84 -21.26
C ARG A 65 -6.44 3.28 -22.59
N GLN A 66 -7.30 3.20 -23.60
CA GLN A 66 -6.90 2.77 -24.94
C GLN A 66 -6.09 3.85 -25.64
N GLU A 67 -6.53 5.11 -25.56
CA GLU A 67 -5.82 6.27 -26.13
C GLU A 67 -4.43 6.45 -25.52
N TYR A 68 -4.26 6.21 -24.22
CA TYR A 68 -2.94 6.30 -23.57
C TYR A 68 -1.99 5.14 -23.91
N LYS A 69 -2.52 4.03 -24.44
CA LYS A 69 -1.75 2.83 -24.80
C LYS A 69 -1.34 2.77 -26.27
N GLY A 70 -2.01 3.54 -27.13
CA GLY A 70 -1.70 3.68 -28.55
C GLY A 70 -0.70 4.82 -28.78
#